data_AF-A0A2G0QB22-F1
#
_entry.id   AF-A0A2G0QB22-F1
#
_cell.length_a   1.000
_cell.length_b   1.000
_cell.length_c   1.000
_cell.angle_alpha   90.00
_cell.angle_beta   90.00
_cell.angle_gamma   90.00
#
_symmetry.space_group_name_H-M   'P 1'
#
loop_
_entity.id
_entity.type
_entity.pdbx_description
1 polymer ?
#
loop_
_entity_poly.entity_id
_entity_poly.type
_entity_poly.pdbx_seq_one_letter_code
_entity_poly.pdbx_strand_id
1 'polypeptide(L)' 'MIDIDRLMIADVIALGLDVAETHIKQGIHSYVNRRAYLKALIMGGVRVDINGQPNGEITTEQQAVAEHKLNE' A
#
# COMPACT_ATOMS: atom_id res chain seq x y z
N MET A 1 -4.29 -0.57 6.46
CA MET A 1 -5.41 -1.12 5.69
C MET A 1 -4.95 -2.28 4.81
N ILE A 2 -5.56 -3.45 4.99
CA ILE A 2 -5.55 -4.56 4.03
C ILE A 2 -6.61 -4.23 2.96
N ASP A 3 -6.39 -4.57 1.68
CA ASP A 3 -7.31 -4.34 0.54
C ASP A 3 -7.43 -2.90 -0.03
N ILE A 4 -6.38 -2.05 0.05
CA ILE A 4 -6.45 -0.69 -0.53
C ILE A 4 -6.60 -0.65 -2.06
N ASP A 5 -6.16 -1.70 -2.74
CA ASP A 5 -6.35 -1.87 -4.18
C ASP A 5 -7.83 -1.98 -4.57
N ARG A 6 -8.61 -2.74 -3.79
CA ARG A 6 -10.06 -2.87 -4.03
C ARG A 6 -10.79 -1.55 -3.81
N LEU A 7 -10.44 -0.80 -2.76
CA LEU A 7 -11.06 0.50 -2.49
C LEU A 7 -10.71 1.53 -3.55
N MET A 8 -9.44 1.59 -4.01
CA MET A 8 -9.06 2.50 -5.09
C MET A 8 -9.74 2.18 -6.42
N ILE A 9 -9.95 0.89 -6.73
CA ILE A 9 -10.71 0.48 -7.91
C ILE A 9 -12.17 0.95 -7.82
N ALA A 10 -12.81 0.73 -6.67
CA ALA A 10 -14.19 1.17 -6.45
C ALA A 10 -14.34 2.70 -6.60
N ASP A 11 -13.40 3.47 -6.05
CA ASP A 11 -13.40 4.93 -6.15
C ASP A 11 -13.22 5.41 -7.59
N VAL A 12 -12.30 4.81 -8.35
CA VAL A 12 -12.08 5.13 -9.77
C VAL A 12 -13.36 4.90 -10.59
N ILE A 13 -14.05 3.79 -10.34
CA ILE A 13 -15.34 3.48 -10.99
C ILE A 13 -16.40 4.50 -10.60
N ALA A 14 -16.51 4.82 -9.31
CA ALA A 14 -17.51 5.78 -8.80
C ALA A 14 -17.29 7.20 -9.33
N LEU A 15 -16.03 7.60 -9.53
CA LEU A 15 -15.63 8.89 -10.09
C LEU A 15 -15.69 8.95 -11.63
N GLY A 16 -15.98 7.82 -12.30
CA GLY A 16 -16.04 7.76 -13.77
C GLY A 16 -14.70 8.04 -14.44
N LEU A 17 -13.59 7.73 -13.77
CA LEU A 17 -12.25 7.96 -14.30
C LEU A 17 -11.87 6.88 -15.31
N ASP A 18 -11.28 7.29 -16.44
CA ASP A 18 -10.81 6.37 -17.49
C ASP A 18 -9.44 5.77 -17.12
N VAL A 19 -9.44 4.87 -16.14
CA VAL A 19 -8.24 4.15 -15.68
C VAL A 19 -8.56 2.67 -15.55
N ALA A 20 -7.83 1.84 -16.29
CA ALA A 20 -7.95 0.39 -16.20
C ALA A 20 -7.52 -0.13 -14.81
N GLU A 21 -8.24 -1.11 -14.25
CA GLU A 21 -7.91 -1.72 -12.96
C GLU A 21 -6.48 -2.27 -12.90
N THR A 22 -5.97 -2.79 -14.02
CA THR A 22 -4.61 -3.32 -14.15
C THR A 22 -3.57 -2.24 -13.89
N HIS A 23 -3.79 -1.01 -14.36
CA HIS A 23 -2.89 0.11 -14.11
C HIS A 23 -2.90 0.51 -12.63
N ILE A 24 -4.04 0.44 -11.96
CA ILE A 24 -4.15 0.71 -10.51
C ILE A 24 -3.33 -0.34 -9.74
N LYS A 25 -3.55 -1.62 -10.01
CA LYS A 25 -2.81 -2.73 -9.37
C LYS A 25 -1.31 -2.61 -9.60
N GLN A 26 -0.88 -2.31 -10.83
CA GLN A 26 0.53 -2.10 -11.17
C GLN A 26 1.12 -0.87 -10.47
N GLY A 27 0.37 0.24 -10.41
CA GLY A 27 0.79 1.45 -9.72
C GLY A 27 1.01 1.22 -8.22
N ILE A 28 0.06 0.54 -7.56
CA ILE A 28 0.18 0.16 -6.15
C ILE A 28 1.37 -0.78 -5.96
N HIS A 29 1.51 -1.82 -6.79
CA HIS A 29 2.64 -2.74 -6.73
C HIS A 29 3.98 -1.98 -6.87
N SER A 30 4.09 -1.07 -7.82
CA SER A 30 5.29 -0.23 -7.99
C SER A 30 5.55 0.62 -6.74
N TYR A 31 4.51 1.26 -6.19
CA TYR A 31 4.63 2.13 -5.02
C TYR A 31 5.12 1.38 -3.78
N VAL A 32 4.51 0.22 -3.47
CA VAL A 32 4.86 -0.53 -2.25
C VAL A 32 6.23 -1.22 -2.31
N ASN A 33 6.83 -1.32 -3.49
CA ASN A 33 8.20 -1.83 -3.66
C ASN A 33 9.26 -0.71 -3.72
N ARG A 34 8.87 0.57 -3.59
CA ARG A 34 9.86 1.66 -3.52
C ARG A 34 10.66 1.57 -2.24
N ARG A 35 11.97 1.82 -2.32
CA ARG A 35 12.88 1.83 -1.15
C ARG A 35 12.38 2.74 -0.01
N ALA A 36 11.81 3.89 -0.34
CA ALA A 36 11.25 4.81 0.66
C ALA A 36 10.07 4.20 1.44
N TYR A 37 9.18 3.48 0.74
CA TYR A 37 8.06 2.80 1.38
C TYR A 37 8.51 1.61 2.23
N LEU A 38 9.47 0.81 1.74
CA LEU A 38 10.05 -0.28 2.52
C LEU A 38 10.73 0.23 3.80
N LYS A 39 11.48 1.34 3.73
CA LYS A 39 12.04 2.00 4.92
C LYS A 39 10.97 2.45 5.91
N ALA A 40 9.86 2.99 5.41
CA ALA A 40 8.72 3.35 6.26
C ALA A 40 8.10 2.13 6.94
N LEU A 41 7.98 1.00 6.23
CA LEU A 41 7.53 -0.25 6.84
C LEU A 41 8.47 -0.73 7.94
N ILE A 42 9.79 -0.68 7.72
CA ILE A 42 10.80 -1.09 8.70
C ILE A 42 10.71 -0.26 9.98
N MET A 43 10.52 1.06 9.85
CA MET A 43 10.29 1.94 11.02
C MET A 43 9.03 1.58 11.82
N GLY A 44 8.09 0.85 11.21
CA GLY A 44 6.83 0.45 11.85
C GLY A 44 5.84 1.60 11.99
N GLY A 45 4.88 1.43 12.90
CA GLY A 45 3.84 2.41 13.20
C GLY A 45 2.46 2.05 12.66
N VAL A 46 1.56 3.03 12.74
CA VAL A 46 0.14 2.89 12.41
C VAL A 46 -0.06 2.93 10.90
N ARG A 47 -0.81 1.98 10.36
CA ARG A 47 -1.30 2.05 8.98
C ARG A 47 -2.54 2.93 8.93
N VAL A 48 -2.70 3.67 7.85
CA VAL A 48 -3.90 4.47 7.62
C VAL A 48 -4.76 3.87 6.51
N ASP A 49 -6.06 4.21 6.52
CA ASP A 49 -6.98 3.95 5.43
C ASP A 49 -6.96 5.08 4.38
N ILE A 50 -7.85 4.99 3.38
CA ILE A 50 -7.97 5.99 2.31
C ILE A 50 -8.42 7.37 2.80
N ASN A 51 -9.05 7.45 3.96
CA ASN A 51 -9.48 8.70 4.60
C ASN A 51 -8.44 9.21 5.62
N GLY A 52 -7.26 8.58 5.68
CA GLY A 52 -6.19 8.92 6.61
C GLY A 52 -6.44 8.48 8.06
N GLN A 53 -7.46 7.67 8.33
CA GLN A 53 -7.76 7.19 9.67
C GLN A 53 -6.92 5.96 10.02
N PRO A 54 -6.51 5.80 11.30
CA PRO A 54 -5.84 4.59 11.77
C PRO A 54 -6.60 3.31 11.41
N ASN A 55 -5.94 2.39 10.73
CA ASN A 55 -6.50 1.11 10.29
C ASN A 55 -5.40 0.03 10.29
N GLY A 56 -5.15 -0.47 11.49
CA GLY A 56 -4.15 -1.50 11.81
C GLY A 56 -2.76 -0.94 12.04
N GLU A 57 -1.84 -1.84 12.39
CA GLU A 57 -0.44 -1.54 12.69
C GLU A 57 0.48 -2.39 11.82
N ILE A 58 1.72 -1.93 11.64
CA ILE A 58 2.76 -2.72 10.99
C ILE A 58 3.28 -3.74 12.01
N THR A 59 3.13 -5.02 11.70
CA THR A 59 3.61 -6.11 12.56
C THR A 59 5.11 -6.33 12.40
N THR A 60 5.76 -6.96 13.39
CA THR A 60 7.19 -7.31 13.32
C THR A 60 7.51 -8.23 12.13
N GLU A 61 6.59 -9.13 11.77
CA GLU A 61 6.73 -9.97 10.57
C GLU A 61 6.76 -9.12 9.29
N GLN A 62 5.89 -8.11 9.20
CA GLN A 62 5.88 -7.19 8.06
C GLN A 62 7.16 -6.33 7.99
N GLN A 63 7.72 -5.95 9.14
CA GLN A 63 9.03 -5.27 9.20
C GLN A 63 10.13 -6.16 8.65
N ALA A 64 10.23 -7.42 9.11
CA ALA A 64 11.24 -8.37 8.65
C ALA A 64 11.15 -8.65 7.14
N VAL A 65 9.93 -8.79 6.60
CA VAL A 65 9.72 -8.94 5.15
C VAL A 65 10.17 -7.69 4.39
N ALA A 66 9.93 -6.49 4.92
CA ALA A 66 10.38 -5.25 4.31
C ALA A 66 11.90 -5.09 4.35
N GLU A 67 12.57 -5.52 5.44
CA GLU A 67 14.02 -5.57 5.53
C GLU A 67 14.63 -6.50 4.50
N HIS A 68 14.07 -7.71 4.33
CA HIS A 68 14.52 -8.67 3.32
C HIS A 68 14.43 -8.05 1.91
N LYS A 69 13.24 -7.55 1.54
CA LYS A 69 12.99 -6.95 0.22
C LYS A 69 13.84 -5.72 -0.08
N LEU A 70 14.27 -4.97 0.94
CA LEU A 70 15.10 -3.77 0.73
C LEU A 70 16.56 -4.13 0.37
N ASN A 71 16.99 -5.34 0.71
CA ASN A 71 18.34 -5.85 0.55
C ASN A 71 18.49 -6.84 -0.63
N GLU A 72 17.38 -7.24 -1.27
CA GLU A 72 17.34 -7.93 -2.57
C GLU A 72 17.71 -6.99 -3.72
#